data_AF-A0A2G4GHH4-F1
#
_entry.id   AF-A0A2G4GHH4-F1
#
_cell.length_a   1.000
_cell.length_b   1.000
_cell.length_c   1.000
_cell.angle_alpha   90.00
_cell.angle_beta   90.00
_cell.angle_gamma   90.00
#
_symmetry.space_group_name_H-M   'P 1'
#
loop_
_entity.id
_entity.type
_entity.pdbx_description
1 polymer ?
#
loop_
_entity_poly.entity_id
_entity_poly.type
_entity_poly.pdbx_seq_one_letter_code
_entity_poly.pdbx_strand_id
1 'polypeptide(L)'
;MGYLHTLPRLIAWLAAHLTDPAWWPAVYNGSAFALTVALFFRIASPRLSLPGKPALLLSFVFISVACVYRTRPDTWDHDNLLNGDRYFHLSRLLLFWLLILEFASPHRAIAWTARTLVLVGFLVHLPMLLSPAPPNYHWAEHCDPIRRGTPANIKTLPEGWWIEYPGRSAPR
;
A
#
# COMPACT_ATOMS: atom_id res chain seq x y z
N MET A 1 7.14 -6.14 10.79
CA MET A 1 7.51 -4.83 10.22
C MET A 1 8.35 -5.05 8.96
N GLY A 2 7.68 -5.35 7.83
CA GLY A 2 8.26 -5.96 6.62
C GLY A 2 9.00 -4.99 5.69
N TYR A 3 9.82 -5.52 4.79
CA TYR A 3 10.83 -4.76 4.06
C TYR A 3 10.39 -4.38 2.63
N LEU A 4 9.08 -4.36 2.34
CA LEU A 4 8.50 -3.52 1.27
C LEU A 4 8.67 -2.03 1.58
N HIS A 5 9.23 -1.73 2.76
CA HIS A 5 9.83 -0.46 3.10
C HIS A 5 11.32 -0.36 2.74
N THR A 6 12.00 -1.22 1.98
CA THR A 6 13.44 -0.95 1.65
C THR A 6 13.61 0.33 0.87
N LEU A 7 12.87 0.50 -0.24
CA LEU A 7 12.90 1.74 -1.00
C LEU A 7 12.31 2.90 -0.19
N PRO A 8 11.14 2.77 0.46
CA PRO A 8 10.62 3.80 1.36
C PRO A 8 11.50 4.12 2.57
N ARG A 9 12.29 3.18 3.12
CA ARG A 9 13.25 3.39 4.23
C ARG A 9 14.54 3.98 3.72
N LEU A 10 14.98 3.62 2.53
CA LEU A 10 16.11 4.28 1.90
C LEU A 10 15.75 5.74 1.60
N ILE A 11 14.56 5.98 1.06
CA ILE A 11 14.01 7.33 0.88
C ILE A 11 13.85 8.01 2.26
N ALA A 12 13.34 7.33 3.28
CA ALA A 12 13.27 7.84 4.67
C ALA A 12 14.63 8.26 5.19
N TRP A 13 15.59 7.36 5.03
CA TRP A 13 16.93 7.47 5.57
C TRP A 13 17.65 8.61 4.86
N LEU A 14 17.57 8.66 3.52
CA LEU A 14 18.07 9.79 2.73
C LEU A 14 17.39 11.10 3.14
N ALA A 15 16.06 11.13 3.27
CA ALA A 15 15.34 12.32 3.72
C ALA A 15 15.78 12.76 5.12
N ALA A 16 15.93 11.83 6.06
CA ALA A 16 16.35 12.11 7.42
C ALA A 16 17.80 12.60 7.54
N HIS A 17 18.67 12.25 6.58
CA HIS A 17 20.08 12.66 6.58
C HIS A 17 20.36 13.88 5.69
N LEU A 18 19.52 14.14 4.69
CA LEU A 18 19.78 15.16 3.67
C LEU A 18 18.82 16.35 3.73
N THR A 19 17.68 16.23 4.42
CA THR A 19 16.63 17.26 4.43
C THR A 19 16.06 17.50 5.81
N ASP A 20 15.59 18.72 6.05
CA ASP A 20 14.84 19.07 7.26
C ASP A 20 13.54 18.24 7.35
N PRO A 21 13.11 17.79 8.54
CA PRO A 21 11.83 17.10 8.75
C PRO A 21 10.63 17.70 8.03
N ALA A 22 10.55 19.03 7.90
CA ALA A 22 9.47 19.72 7.19
C ALA A 22 9.38 19.34 5.68
N TRP A 23 10.47 18.83 5.09
CA TRP A 23 10.52 18.43 3.68
C TRP A 23 10.33 16.93 3.46
N TRP A 24 10.30 16.11 4.50
CA TRP A 24 10.17 14.66 4.35
C TRP A 24 8.95 14.25 3.52
N PRO A 25 7.73 14.79 3.75
CA PRO A 25 6.57 14.46 2.91
C PRO A 25 6.80 14.75 1.42
N ALA A 26 7.44 15.88 1.11
CA ALA A 26 7.74 16.28 -0.27
C ALA A 26 8.75 15.33 -0.92
N VAL A 27 9.81 14.93 -0.21
CA VAL A 27 10.82 13.97 -0.70
C VAL A 27 10.17 12.61 -0.99
N TYR A 28 9.30 12.16 -0.10
CA TYR A 28 8.56 10.90 -0.26
C TYR A 28 7.62 10.93 -1.47
N ASN A 29 6.75 11.94 -1.53
CA ASN A 29 5.78 12.09 -2.61
C ASN A 29 6.48 12.31 -3.97
N GLY A 30 7.54 13.13 -3.98
CA GLY A 30 8.35 13.37 -5.17
C GLY A 30 9.02 12.11 -5.68
N SER A 31 9.58 11.28 -4.80
CA SER A 31 10.20 10.00 -5.17
C SER A 31 9.18 9.01 -5.73
N ALA A 32 8.01 8.89 -5.10
CA ALA A 32 6.92 8.04 -5.58
C ALA A 32 6.40 8.50 -6.95
N PHE A 33 6.25 9.81 -7.14
CA PHE A 33 5.87 10.40 -8.43
C PHE A 33 6.92 10.14 -9.51
N ALA A 34 8.20 10.36 -9.21
CA ALA A 34 9.30 10.11 -10.14
C ALA A 34 9.35 8.65 -10.61
N LEU A 35 9.17 7.69 -9.69
CA LEU A 35 9.08 6.26 -10.03
C LEU A 35 7.86 5.94 -10.92
N THR A 36 6.73 6.56 -10.62
CA THR A 36 5.49 6.43 -11.39
C THR A 36 5.69 6.93 -12.82
N VAL A 37 6.30 8.11 -12.98
CA VAL A 37 6.66 8.69 -14.29
C VAL A 37 7.67 7.81 -15.03
N ALA A 38 8.70 7.32 -14.34
CA ALA A 38 9.70 6.42 -14.93
C ALA A 38 9.06 5.13 -15.48
N LEU A 39 8.09 4.54 -14.75
CA LEU A 39 7.33 3.39 -15.25
C LEU A 39 6.49 3.74 -16.47
N PHE A 40 5.79 4.87 -16.46
CA PHE A 40 5.03 5.31 -17.62
C PHE A 40 5.91 5.41 -18.87
N PHE A 41 7.07 6.05 -18.77
CA PHE A 41 8.03 6.12 -19.88
C PHE A 41 8.61 4.76 -20.25
N ARG A 42 8.86 3.88 -19.29
CA ARG A 42 9.36 2.53 -19.56
C ARG A 42 8.34 1.68 -20.33
N ILE A 43 7.06 1.75 -19.94
CA ILE A 43 5.97 1.13 -20.70
C ILE A 43 5.89 1.78 -22.07
N ALA A 44 5.86 3.11 -22.18
CA ALA A 44 5.74 3.81 -23.45
C ALA A 44 6.92 3.54 -24.42
N SER A 45 8.10 3.22 -23.89
CA SER A 45 9.32 2.97 -24.65
C SER A 45 9.12 1.93 -25.76
N PRO A 46 9.56 2.19 -27.01
CA PRO A 46 9.48 1.22 -28.11
C PRO A 46 10.20 -0.11 -27.82
N ARG A 47 11.17 -0.08 -26.90
CA ARG A 47 11.95 -1.26 -26.48
C ARG A 47 11.12 -2.30 -25.74
N LEU A 48 9.94 -1.92 -25.24
CA LEU A 48 9.00 -2.83 -24.60
C LEU A 48 7.84 -3.13 -25.55
N SER A 49 7.85 -4.34 -26.12
CA SER A 49 6.75 -4.87 -26.92
C SER A 49 5.79 -5.60 -25.99
N LEU A 50 4.68 -4.94 -25.64
CA LEU A 50 3.60 -5.54 -24.86
C LEU A 50 2.32 -5.58 -25.71
N PRO A 51 1.55 -6.68 -25.67
CA PRO A 51 0.20 -6.69 -26.23
C PRO A 51 -0.67 -5.67 -25.48
N GLY A 52 -1.48 -4.89 -26.21
CA GLY A 52 -2.39 -3.92 -25.59
C GLY A 52 -1.69 -2.72 -24.93
N LYS A 53 -0.46 -2.41 -25.31
CA LYS A 53 0.33 -1.28 -24.77
C LYS A 53 -0.42 0.06 -24.67
N PRO A 54 -1.21 0.51 -25.68
CA PRO A 54 -1.98 1.74 -25.55
C PRO A 54 -3.03 1.66 -24.43
N ALA A 55 -3.72 0.53 -24.30
CA ALA A 55 -4.70 0.31 -23.25
C ALA A 55 -4.03 0.31 -21.87
N LEU A 56 -2.85 -0.28 -21.73
CA LEU A 56 -2.08 -0.25 -20.47
C LEU A 56 -1.68 1.18 -20.08
N LEU A 57 -1.18 1.98 -21.02
CA LEU A 57 -0.84 3.39 -20.77
C LEU A 57 -2.08 4.20 -20.39
N LEU A 58 -3.21 3.95 -21.05
CA LEU A 58 -4.47 4.62 -20.76
C LEU A 58 -5.00 4.24 -19.37
N SER A 59 -5.00 2.95 -19.02
CA SER A 59 -5.36 2.46 -17.69
C SER A 59 -4.46 3.07 -16.61
N PHE A 60 -3.16 3.18 -16.88
CA PHE A 60 -2.21 3.82 -15.97
C PHE A 60 -2.60 5.28 -15.68
N VAL A 61 -2.90 6.06 -16.73
CA VAL A 61 -3.34 7.45 -16.60
C VAL A 61 -4.65 7.53 -15.84
N PHE A 62 -5.65 6.71 -16.19
CA PHE A 62 -6.94 6.71 -15.50
C PHE A 62 -6.83 6.38 -14.03
N ILE A 63 -6.07 5.34 -13.67
CA ILE A 63 -5.86 4.95 -12.27
C ILE A 63 -5.13 6.08 -11.52
N SER A 64 -4.09 6.67 -12.12
CA SER A 64 -3.35 7.77 -11.50
C SER A 64 -4.26 8.99 -11.24
N VAL A 65 -5.06 9.38 -12.23
CA VAL A 65 -6.03 10.48 -12.10
C VAL A 65 -7.09 10.16 -11.05
N ALA A 66 -7.64 8.94 -11.06
CA ALA A 66 -8.64 8.51 -10.08
C ALA A 66 -8.07 8.50 -8.66
N CYS A 67 -6.83 8.06 -8.48
CA CYS A 67 -6.12 8.12 -7.20
C CYS A 67 -5.97 9.57 -6.73
N VAL A 68 -5.42 10.47 -7.56
CA VAL A 68 -5.29 11.90 -7.21
C VAL A 68 -6.64 12.53 -6.89
N TYR A 69 -7.67 12.23 -7.68
CA TYR A 69 -9.03 12.75 -7.46
C TYR A 69 -9.64 12.25 -6.14
N ARG A 70 -9.37 10.99 -5.77
CA ARG A 70 -9.85 10.38 -4.53
C ARG A 70 -9.07 10.85 -3.30
N THR A 71 -7.77 11.12 -3.43
CA THR A 71 -6.92 11.58 -2.33
C THR A 71 -6.93 13.10 -2.15
N ARG A 72 -7.52 13.85 -3.10
CA ARG A 72 -7.69 15.31 -2.98
C ARG A 72 -8.29 15.79 -1.64
N PRO A 73 -9.30 15.12 -1.04
CA PRO A 73 -9.90 15.58 0.21
C PRO A 73 -9.03 15.24 1.43
N ASP A 74 -8.13 14.26 1.29
CA ASP A 74 -7.22 13.74 2.31
C ASP A 74 -5.92 14.56 2.42
N THR A 75 -5.83 15.73 1.77
CA THR A 75 -4.66 16.63 1.84
C THR A 75 -4.52 17.34 3.19
N TRP A 76 -5.04 16.75 4.27
CA TRP A 76 -5.17 17.33 5.60
C TRP A 76 -3.82 17.63 6.28
N ASP A 77 -3.83 18.74 7.02
CA ASP A 77 -2.82 19.43 7.83
C ASP A 77 -1.91 18.59 8.77
N HIS A 78 -2.03 17.27 8.80
CA HIS A 78 -1.34 16.44 9.77
C HIS A 78 -0.28 15.58 9.10
N ASP A 79 0.96 15.99 9.37
CA ASP A 79 2.26 15.49 8.94
C ASP A 79 2.57 14.05 9.42
N ASN A 80 1.60 13.13 9.32
CA ASN A 80 1.72 11.80 9.89
C ASN A 80 2.19 10.80 8.83
N LEU A 81 3.51 10.81 8.58
CA LEU A 81 4.22 9.89 7.68
C LEU A 81 3.89 8.41 7.92
N LEU A 82 3.46 8.03 9.12
CA LEU A 82 2.99 6.69 9.46
C LEU A 82 1.77 6.24 8.64
N ASN A 83 0.88 7.16 8.26
CA ASN A 83 -0.26 6.85 7.38
C ASN A 83 0.08 6.99 5.90
N GLY A 84 1.24 7.56 5.57
CA GLY A 84 1.73 7.74 4.20
C GLY A 84 1.73 6.43 3.39
N ASP A 85 2.03 5.30 4.05
CA ASP A 85 2.12 3.99 3.40
C ASP A 85 0.84 3.60 2.63
N ARG A 86 -0.33 4.05 3.09
CA ARG A 86 -1.63 3.81 2.44
C ARG A 86 -1.71 4.45 1.06
N TYR A 87 -1.07 5.60 0.88
CA TYR A 87 -1.05 6.36 -0.37
C TYR A 87 0.02 5.85 -1.35
N PHE A 88 1.08 5.21 -0.86
CA PHE A 88 2.16 4.66 -1.68
C PHE A 88 1.94 3.21 -2.11
N HIS A 89 0.78 2.62 -1.85
CA HIS A 89 0.48 1.26 -2.29
C HIS A 89 0.55 1.13 -3.81
N LEU A 90 0.00 2.12 -4.55
CA LEU A 90 0.04 2.11 -6.01
C LEU A 90 1.48 2.18 -6.53
N SER A 91 2.30 3.11 -6.05
CA SER A 91 3.70 3.23 -6.48
C SER A 91 4.52 1.98 -6.19
N ARG A 92 4.26 1.30 -5.06
CA ARG A 92 4.89 0.00 -4.74
C ARG A 92 4.46 -1.11 -5.69
N LEU A 93 3.16 -1.19 -5.98
CA LEU A 93 2.63 -2.15 -6.95
C LEU A 93 3.23 -1.92 -8.34
N LEU A 94 3.33 -0.66 -8.76
CA LEU A 94 3.95 -0.24 -10.01
C LEU A 94 5.44 -0.60 -10.07
N LEU A 95 6.21 -0.34 -9.01
CA LEU A 95 7.62 -0.75 -8.92
C LEU A 95 7.78 -2.27 -9.01
N PHE A 96 6.89 -3.02 -8.38
CA PHE A 96 6.91 -4.48 -8.47
C PHE A 96 6.67 -4.97 -9.90
N TRP A 97 5.70 -4.38 -10.60
CA TRP A 97 5.47 -4.68 -12.02
C TRP A 97 6.64 -4.26 -12.91
N LEU A 98 7.30 -3.11 -12.64
CA LEU A 98 8.54 -2.72 -13.32
C LEU A 98 9.61 -3.81 -13.24
N LEU A 99 9.85 -4.32 -12.03
CA LEU A 99 10.84 -5.38 -11.82
C LEU A 99 10.48 -6.66 -12.56
N ILE A 100 9.20 -7.04 -12.57
CA ILE A 100 8.74 -8.22 -13.33
C ILE A 100 8.95 -8.04 -14.83
N LEU A 101 8.66 -6.86 -15.38
CA LEU A 101 8.88 -6.59 -16.81
C LEU A 101 10.36 -6.71 -17.20
N GLU A 102 11.29 -6.41 -16.31
CA GLU A 102 12.72 -6.57 -16.54
C GLU A 102 13.19 -8.04 -16.54
N PHE A 103 12.35 -9.01 -16.17
CA PHE A 103 12.71 -10.43 -16.24
C PHE A 103 12.98 -10.91 -17.66
N ALA A 104 12.35 -10.26 -18.64
CA ALA A 104 12.50 -10.50 -20.07
C ALA A 104 13.56 -9.59 -20.73
N SER A 105 14.33 -8.83 -19.95
CA SER A 105 15.35 -7.93 -20.47
C SER A 105 16.44 -8.70 -21.23
N PRO A 106 16.88 -8.24 -22.42
CA PRO A 106 17.95 -8.91 -23.18
C PRO A 106 19.31 -8.84 -22.44
N HIS A 107 19.48 -7.86 -21.56
CA HIS A 107 20.66 -7.73 -20.72
C HIS A 107 20.54 -8.63 -19.48
N ARG A 108 21.32 -9.72 -19.47
CA ARG A 108 21.29 -10.74 -18.39
C ARG A 108 21.47 -10.14 -16.99
N ALA A 109 22.35 -9.15 -16.84
CA ALA A 109 22.59 -8.49 -15.55
C ALA A 109 21.33 -7.78 -15.01
N ILE A 110 20.56 -7.13 -15.89
CA ILE A 110 19.32 -6.45 -15.53
C ILE A 110 18.26 -7.47 -15.11
N ALA A 111 18.09 -8.54 -15.91
CA ALA A 111 17.12 -9.58 -15.60
C ALA A 111 17.43 -10.31 -14.28
N TRP A 112 18.70 -10.64 -14.02
CA TRP A 112 19.10 -11.27 -12.76
C TRP A 112 18.94 -10.35 -11.56
N THR A 113 19.31 -9.08 -11.71
CA THR A 113 19.09 -8.07 -10.66
C THR A 113 17.60 -7.97 -10.32
N ALA A 114 16.74 -7.84 -11.33
CA ALA A 114 15.30 -7.75 -11.13
C ALA A 114 14.72 -8.99 -10.44
N ARG A 115 15.09 -10.20 -10.89
CA ARG A 115 14.66 -11.47 -10.27
C ARG A 115 15.11 -11.57 -8.81
N THR A 116 16.35 -11.19 -8.54
CA THR A 116 16.91 -11.20 -7.18
C THR A 116 16.14 -10.22 -6.28
N LEU A 117 15.86 -9.01 -6.76
CA LEU A 117 15.08 -8.02 -6.01
C LEU A 117 13.67 -8.51 -5.72
N VAL A 118 13.00 -9.16 -6.67
CA VAL A 118 11.67 -9.76 -6.45
C VAL A 118 11.73 -10.92 -5.46
N LEU A 119 12.72 -11.81 -5.58
CA LEU A 119 12.90 -12.95 -4.68
C LEU A 119 13.19 -12.49 -3.25
N VAL A 120 14.12 -11.55 -3.08
CA VAL A 120 14.41 -10.93 -1.78
C VAL A 120 13.15 -10.26 -1.25
N GLY A 121 12.43 -9.51 -2.08
CA GLY A 121 11.14 -8.95 -1.73
C GLY A 121 10.20 -10.02 -1.18
N PHE A 122 9.97 -11.12 -1.90
CA PHE A 122 9.09 -12.20 -1.48
C PHE A 122 9.52 -12.86 -0.17
N LEU A 123 10.78 -13.31 -0.07
CA LEU A 123 11.32 -14.01 1.10
C LEU A 123 11.18 -13.17 2.37
N VAL A 124 11.33 -11.86 2.23
CA VAL A 124 11.25 -10.94 3.34
C VAL A 124 9.81 -10.70 3.81
N HIS A 125 8.80 -10.97 2.97
CA HIS A 125 7.38 -10.92 3.36
C HIS A 125 6.82 -12.26 3.79
N LEU A 126 7.57 -13.34 3.60
CA LEU A 126 7.15 -14.68 3.99
C LEU A 126 6.64 -14.75 5.44
N PRO A 127 7.29 -14.11 6.45
CA PRO A 127 6.78 -14.14 7.82
C PRO A 127 5.43 -13.42 7.99
N MET A 128 5.12 -12.43 7.17
CA MET A 128 3.83 -11.72 7.23
C MET A 128 2.70 -12.54 6.62
N LEU A 129 2.99 -13.35 5.59
CA LEU A 129 2.04 -14.32 5.04
C LEU A 129 1.71 -15.44 6.04
N LEU A 130 2.60 -15.65 7.01
CA LEU A 130 2.45 -16.61 8.10
C LEU A 130 1.87 -15.97 9.38
N SER A 131 1.22 -14.81 9.27
CA SER A 131 0.60 -14.17 10.45
C SER A 131 -0.36 -15.15 11.11
N PRO A 132 -0.25 -15.36 12.44
CA PRO A 132 -1.16 -16.25 13.14
C PRO A 132 -2.59 -15.76 12.95
N ALA A 133 -3.53 -16.70 12.92
CA ALA A 133 -4.94 -16.35 12.88
C ALA A 133 -5.25 -15.33 13.99
N PRO A 134 -5.95 -14.22 13.69
CA PRO A 134 -6.36 -13.28 14.72
C PRO A 134 -7.10 -14.01 15.85
N PRO A 135 -7.04 -13.49 17.09
CA PRO A 135 -7.79 -14.07 18.19
C PRO A 135 -9.26 -14.26 17.79
N ASN A 136 -9.79 -15.45 18.03
CA ASN A 136 -11.21 -15.70 17.79
C ASN A 136 -12.01 -14.97 18.88
N TYR A 137 -12.55 -13.79 18.54
CA TYR A 137 -13.42 -13.03 19.43
C TYR A 137 -14.87 -13.55 19.46
N HIS A 138 -15.14 -14.75 18.95
CA HIS A 138 -16.46 -15.37 18.99
C HIS A 138 -17.56 -14.44 18.44
N TRP A 139 -17.29 -13.76 17.32
CA TRP A 139 -18.18 -12.76 16.72
C TRP A 139 -19.62 -13.26 16.51
N ALA A 140 -19.80 -14.56 16.26
CA ALA A 140 -21.11 -15.18 16.14
C ALA A 140 -21.95 -15.07 17.44
N GLU A 141 -21.32 -15.21 18.60
CA GLU A 141 -21.98 -15.10 19.92
C GLU A 141 -22.40 -13.65 20.21
N HIS A 142 -21.63 -12.67 19.72
CA HIS A 142 -21.95 -11.25 19.84
C HIS A 142 -23.09 -10.79 18.93
N CYS A 143 -23.43 -11.55 17.88
CA CYS A 143 -24.54 -11.23 16.98
C CYS A 143 -25.91 -11.40 17.64
N ASP A 144 -26.01 -12.33 18.58
CA ASP A 144 -27.25 -12.72 19.23
C ASP A 144 -27.86 -11.61 20.10
N PRO A 145 -27.07 -10.94 20.98
CA PRO A 145 -27.52 -9.73 21.69
C PRO A 145 -27.95 -8.60 20.76
N ILE A 146 -27.25 -8.39 19.65
CA ILE A 146 -27.57 -7.34 18.66
C ILE A 146 -28.92 -7.64 17.97
N ARG A 147 -29.15 -8.91 17.60
CA ARG A 147 -30.42 -9.35 17.02
C ARG A 147 -31.58 -9.19 17.99
N ARG A 148 -31.36 -9.52 19.27
CA ARG A 148 -32.35 -9.36 20.35
C ARG A 148 -32.52 -7.91 20.81
N GLY A 149 -31.65 -7.00 20.40
CA GLY A 149 -31.68 -5.60 20.81
C GLY A 149 -31.31 -5.40 22.28
N THR A 150 -30.59 -6.33 22.89
CA THR A 150 -30.13 -6.25 24.29
C THR A 150 -28.75 -5.59 24.36
N PRO A 151 -28.45 -4.81 25.41
CA PRO A 151 -27.12 -4.21 25.58
C PRO A 151 -26.00 -5.26 25.57
N ALA A 152 -24.87 -4.95 24.90
CA ALA A 152 -23.72 -5.85 24.82
C ALA A 152 -22.40 -5.11 24.55
N ASN A 153 -21.30 -5.64 25.08
CA ASN A 153 -19.95 -5.18 24.74
C ASN A 153 -19.32 -6.14 23.73
N ILE A 154 -19.06 -5.66 22.52
CA ILE A 154 -18.56 -6.45 21.40
C ILE A 154 -17.05 -6.24 21.32
N LYS A 155 -16.26 -7.28 21.61
CA LYS A 155 -14.79 -7.18 21.56
C LYS A 155 -14.33 -6.98 20.12
N THR A 156 -13.40 -6.05 19.90
CA THR A 156 -12.82 -5.75 18.60
C THR A 156 -11.29 -5.68 18.69
N LEU A 157 -10.64 -5.63 17.53
CA LEU A 157 -9.23 -5.29 17.44
C LEU A 157 -9.03 -3.76 17.49
N PRO A 158 -7.91 -3.27 18.05
CA PRO A 158 -6.83 -4.05 18.69
C PRO A 158 -7.23 -4.59 20.08
N GLU A 159 -6.43 -5.51 20.63
CA GLU A 159 -6.73 -6.17 21.90
C GLU A 159 -7.05 -5.15 23.02
N GLY A 160 -8.07 -5.46 23.82
CA GLY A 160 -8.58 -4.56 24.86
C GLY A 160 -9.60 -3.54 24.36
N TRP A 161 -9.93 -3.50 23.07
CA TRP A 161 -10.98 -2.64 22.54
C TRP A 161 -12.33 -3.36 22.50
N TRP A 162 -13.40 -2.61 22.76
CA TRP A 162 -14.77 -3.07 22.56
C TRP A 162 -15.66 -1.96 22.04
N ILE A 163 -16.72 -2.35 21.36
CA ILE A 163 -17.81 -1.49 20.93
C ILE A 163 -18.96 -1.72 21.90
N GLU A 164 -19.41 -0.66 22.57
CA GLU A 164 -20.61 -0.69 23.39
C GLU A 164 -21.85 -0.62 22.48
N TYR A 165 -22.68 -1.65 22.55
CA TYR A 165 -23.98 -1.69 21.91
C TYR A 165 -25.05 -1.43 22.98
N PRO A 166 -25.76 -0.28 22.95
CA PRO A 166 -26.70 0.10 24.01
C PRO A 166 -28.05 -0.65 23.94
N GLY A 167 -28.29 -1.48 22.93
CA GLY A 167 -29.59 -2.13 22.70
C GLY A 167 -30.55 -1.27 21.86
N ARG A 168 -31.74 -1.82 21.53
CA ARG A 168 -32.79 -1.06 20.84
C ARG A 168 -33.64 -0.32 21.86
N SER A 169 -33.95 0.95 21.58
CA SER A 169 -34.95 1.70 22.32
C SER A 169 -36.30 0.99 22.25
N ALA A 170 -37.04 0.98 23.36
CA ALA A 170 -38.40 0.45 23.38
C ALA A 170 -39.26 1.17 22.30
N PRO A 171 -40.16 0.45 21.61
CA PRO A 171 -41.07 1.08 20.66
C PRO A 171 -41.89 2.16 21.40
N ARG A 172 -41.91 3.36 20.84
CA ARG A 172 -42.78 4.45 21.29
C ARG A 172 -44.22 4.18 20.90
#